data_AF-A0A094A4Q9-F1
#
_entry.id   AF-A0A094A4Q9-F1
#
_cell.length_a   1.000
_cell.length_b   1.000
_cell.length_c   1.000
_cell.angle_alpha   90.00
_cell.angle_beta   90.00
_cell.angle_gamma   90.00
#
_symmetry.space_group_name_H-M   'P 1'
#
loop_
_entity.id
_entity.type
_entity.pdbx_description
1 polymer ?
#
loop_
_entity_poly.entity_id
_entity_poly.type
_entity_poly.pdbx_seq_one_letter_code
_entity_poly.pdbx_strand_id
1 'polypeptide(L)'
;MPPRLPALTAALRPAQSTNGIVSAFLVPFLQARNASILSNLQDKDEAYSKRIRRGRGPSSGKGKTSGRGHKGQKQHGSVPARFQGGQTTQDVVHHQKGGDNFFSVEMSPINLNRIQDWIDQGRLDPTKPITVKELAESRCLHGVKNDGVKLLARGKEELKTPIN
;
A
#
# COMPACT_ATOMS: atom_id res chain seq x y z
N MET A 1 38.38 -8.40 -5.84
CA MET A 1 38.63 -9.47 -6.84
C MET A 1 37.32 -9.76 -7.56
N PRO A 2 37.26 -9.65 -8.90
CA PRO A 2 36.05 -9.98 -9.65
C PRO A 2 35.93 -11.50 -9.92
N PRO A 3 34.72 -12.08 -10.01
CA PRO A 3 34.54 -13.49 -10.34
C PRO A 3 34.75 -13.76 -11.84
N ARG A 4 35.42 -14.89 -12.16
CA ARG A 4 35.73 -15.32 -13.53
C ARG A 4 34.49 -15.90 -14.23
N LEU A 5 34.20 -15.42 -15.44
CA LEU A 5 33.19 -16.01 -16.34
C LEU A 5 33.78 -17.24 -17.06
N PRO A 6 33.01 -18.34 -17.25
CA PRO A 6 33.44 -19.47 -18.06
C PRO A 6 33.25 -19.19 -19.56
N ALA A 7 34.22 -19.62 -20.37
CA ALA A 7 34.22 -19.47 -21.82
C ALA A 7 33.21 -20.40 -22.50
N LEU A 8 32.38 -19.85 -23.39
CA LEU A 8 31.46 -20.59 -24.26
C LEU A 8 32.24 -21.21 -25.42
N THR A 9 32.33 -22.54 -25.45
CA THR A 9 32.71 -23.29 -26.65
C THR A 9 31.47 -23.56 -27.50
N ALA A 10 31.42 -22.93 -28.68
CA ALA A 10 30.39 -23.17 -29.67
C ALA A 10 30.62 -24.53 -30.34
N ALA A 11 29.67 -25.46 -30.18
CA ALA A 11 29.60 -26.67 -30.99
C ALA A 11 28.36 -26.59 -31.90
N LEU A 12 28.62 -26.76 -33.19
CA LEU A 12 27.67 -26.69 -34.30
C LEU A 12 26.51 -27.68 -34.16
N ARG A 13 25.32 -27.17 -34.48
CA ARG A 13 24.07 -27.89 -34.68
C ARG A 13 24.19 -28.82 -35.90
N PRO A 14 23.56 -30.00 -35.88
CA PRO A 14 22.85 -30.47 -37.05
C PRO A 14 21.35 -30.45 -36.77
N ALA A 15 20.63 -29.75 -37.65
CA ALA A 15 19.19 -29.87 -37.76
C ALA A 15 18.89 -31.18 -38.51
N GLN A 16 18.09 -32.07 -37.93
CA GLN A 16 17.29 -33.00 -38.71
C GLN A 16 15.88 -33.06 -38.12
N SER A 17 14.95 -32.67 -39.00
CA SER A 17 13.52 -32.85 -38.91
C SER A 17 13.20 -34.34 -38.79
N THR A 18 12.51 -34.70 -37.72
CA THR A 18 11.63 -35.86 -37.72
C THR A 18 10.31 -35.39 -37.13
N ASN A 19 9.25 -35.46 -37.93
CA ASN A 19 7.87 -35.25 -37.53
C ASN A 19 7.51 -36.24 -36.41
N GLY A 20 7.86 -35.88 -35.18
CA GLY A 20 7.44 -36.59 -33.98
C GLY A 20 6.06 -36.08 -33.63
N ILE A 21 5.07 -36.96 -33.75
CA ILE A 21 3.76 -36.83 -33.11
C ILE A 21 4.06 -36.62 -31.62
N VAL A 22 4.10 -35.37 -31.18
CA VAL A 22 4.23 -35.03 -29.77
C VAL A 22 2.99 -35.62 -29.14
N SER A 23 3.20 -36.68 -28.38
CA SER A 23 2.14 -37.43 -27.74
C SER A 23 1.27 -36.44 -26.97
N ALA A 24 0.00 -36.35 -27.35
CA ALA A 24 -1.03 -35.64 -26.59
C ALA A 24 -1.28 -36.27 -25.19
N PHE A 25 -0.37 -37.14 -24.74
CA PHE A 25 -0.36 -37.88 -23.49
C PHE A 25 0.60 -37.31 -22.44
N LEU A 26 1.42 -36.30 -22.77
CA LEU A 26 2.33 -35.65 -21.82
C LEU A 26 1.86 -34.29 -21.30
N VAL A 27 0.60 -33.90 -21.57
CA VAL A 27 -0.08 -32.80 -20.87
C VAL A 27 -1.13 -33.40 -19.91
N PRO A 28 -0.75 -33.95 -18.75
CA PRO A 28 -1.77 -34.25 -17.75
C PRO A 28 -2.16 -32.93 -17.08
N PHE A 29 -3.46 -32.60 -17.18
CA PHE A 29 -4.22 -31.96 -16.11
C PHE A 29 -3.86 -30.53 -15.71
N LEU A 30 -4.17 -29.56 -16.58
CA LEU A 30 -4.67 -28.25 -16.13
C LEU A 30 -5.88 -27.82 -16.96
N GLN A 31 -6.82 -28.74 -17.16
CA GLN A 31 -8.15 -28.36 -17.61
C GLN A 31 -9.16 -28.80 -16.54
N ALA A 32 -9.19 -28.03 -15.45
CA ALA A 32 -10.25 -28.17 -14.45
C ALA A 32 -11.57 -27.80 -15.11
N ARG A 33 -12.40 -28.81 -15.42
CA ARG A 33 -13.79 -28.59 -15.84
C ARG A 33 -14.61 -28.27 -14.59
N ASN A 34 -14.55 -27.01 -14.17
CA ASN A 34 -15.36 -26.54 -13.06
C ASN A 34 -16.83 -26.46 -13.51
N ALA A 35 -17.73 -27.09 -12.76
CA ALA A 35 -19.17 -27.07 -13.07
C ALA A 35 -19.80 -25.68 -12.89
N SER A 36 -19.21 -24.83 -12.03
CA SER A 36 -19.60 -23.44 -11.85
C SER A 36 -18.38 -22.53 -11.76
N ILE A 37 -18.56 -21.25 -12.09
CA ILE A 37 -17.52 -20.23 -12.05
C ILE A 37 -17.01 -20.00 -10.62
N LEU A 38 -17.87 -20.18 -9.61
CA LEU A 38 -17.54 -20.01 -8.19
C LEU A 38 -16.34 -20.88 -7.75
N SER A 39 -16.15 -22.04 -8.37
CA SER A 39 -15.05 -22.97 -8.04
C SER A 39 -13.70 -22.56 -8.65
N ASN A 40 -13.66 -21.57 -9.55
CA ASN A 40 -12.46 -21.14 -10.27
C ASN A 40 -12.05 -19.69 -9.99
N LEU A 41 -12.67 -19.05 -9.00
CA LEU A 41 -12.28 -17.70 -8.61
C LEU A 41 -10.97 -17.75 -7.83
N GLN A 42 -9.99 -16.98 -8.31
CA GLN A 42 -8.73 -16.74 -7.63
C GLN A 42 -8.48 -15.23 -7.61
N ASP A 43 -7.84 -14.76 -6.55
CA ASP A 43 -7.37 -13.37 -6.46
C ASP A 43 -6.15 -13.17 -7.38
N LYS A 44 -5.73 -11.91 -7.57
CA LYS A 44 -4.55 -11.57 -8.36
C LYS A 44 -3.32 -12.30 -7.80
N ASP A 45 -2.47 -12.79 -8.70
CA ASP A 45 -1.16 -13.32 -8.33
C ASP A 45 -0.41 -12.25 -7.52
N GLU A 46 0.12 -12.64 -6.35
CA GLU A 46 0.74 -11.79 -5.31
C GLU A 46 -0.19 -11.08 -4.31
N ALA A 47 -1.51 -11.18 -4.42
CA ALA A 47 -2.42 -10.68 -3.38
C ALA A 47 -2.18 -11.35 -2.01
N TYR A 48 -1.70 -12.60 -2.02
CA TYR A 48 -1.43 -13.38 -0.82
C TYR A 48 0.04 -13.80 -0.70
N SER A 49 0.59 -13.65 0.50
CA SER A 49 1.89 -14.23 0.87
C SER A 49 1.72 -15.46 1.76
N LYS A 50 2.62 -16.44 1.61
CA LYS A 50 2.59 -17.68 2.39
C LYS A 50 2.81 -17.39 3.88
N ARG A 51 1.80 -17.68 4.71
CA ARG A 51 1.89 -17.57 6.17
C ARG A 51 2.95 -18.53 6.74
N ILE A 52 3.89 -17.99 7.52
CA ILE A 52 4.89 -18.80 8.24
C ILE A 52 4.26 -19.41 9.49
N ARG A 53 4.15 -20.75 9.52
CA ARG A 53 3.68 -21.52 10.69
C ARG A 53 4.88 -21.96 11.52
N ARG A 54 5.07 -21.33 12.68
CA ARG A 54 6.21 -21.59 13.58
C ARG A 54 6.01 -22.90 14.37
N GLY A 55 7.10 -23.57 14.76
CA GLY A 55 7.04 -24.79 15.58
C GLY A 55 6.52 -26.04 14.85
N ARG A 56 6.75 -26.12 13.53
CA ARG A 56 6.28 -27.23 12.67
C ARG A 56 7.44 -27.95 11.98
N GLY A 57 8.30 -28.57 12.78
CA GLY A 57 9.43 -29.39 12.30
C GLY A 57 10.65 -28.59 11.82
N PRO A 58 11.84 -29.20 11.76
CA PRO A 58 13.09 -28.50 11.46
C PRO A 58 13.14 -27.93 10.04
N SER A 59 12.63 -28.66 9.03
CA SER A 59 12.65 -28.24 7.62
C SER A 59 11.81 -27.00 7.32
N SER A 60 10.91 -26.59 8.22
CA SER A 60 10.13 -25.35 8.08
C SER A 60 10.96 -24.07 8.23
N GLY A 61 12.24 -24.17 8.64
CA GLY A 61 13.13 -23.04 8.91
C GLY A 61 12.87 -22.32 10.25
N LYS A 62 11.70 -22.52 10.87
CA LYS A 62 11.33 -21.97 12.20
C LYS A 62 10.81 -23.05 13.15
N GLY A 63 11.41 -24.25 13.10
CA GLY A 63 11.03 -25.40 13.92
C GLY A 63 11.43 -25.28 15.38
N LYS A 64 12.72 -25.50 15.68
CA LYS A 64 13.21 -25.71 17.06
C LYS A 64 12.97 -24.53 18.00
N THR A 65 13.29 -23.31 17.57
CA THR A 65 13.21 -22.10 18.40
C THR A 65 12.03 -21.19 18.06
N SER A 66 11.26 -21.52 17.00
CA SER A 66 10.20 -20.64 16.49
C SER A 66 10.64 -19.19 16.22
N GLY A 67 11.94 -18.97 15.99
CA GLY A 67 12.54 -17.64 15.80
C GLY A 67 12.73 -16.82 17.08
N ARG A 68 12.64 -17.43 18.27
CA ARG A 68 12.81 -16.74 19.57
C ARG A 68 14.24 -16.78 20.15
N GLY A 69 15.17 -17.49 19.52
CA GLY A 69 16.54 -17.68 20.03
C GLY A 69 16.64 -18.74 21.13
N HIS A 70 17.62 -18.59 22.03
CA HIS A 70 17.94 -19.53 23.10
C HIS A 70 18.01 -18.85 24.47
N LYS A 71 17.43 -19.49 25.50
CA LYS A 71 17.52 -19.23 26.94
C LYS A 71 17.59 -17.74 27.34
N GLY A 72 16.78 -16.90 26.71
CA GLY A 72 16.71 -15.46 26.99
C GLY A 72 15.35 -15.03 27.53
N GLN A 73 15.27 -13.88 28.19
CA GLN A 73 14.02 -13.36 28.76
C GLN A 73 12.88 -13.27 27.72
N LYS A 74 13.18 -12.85 26.48
CA LYS A 74 12.21 -12.78 25.36
C LYS A 74 11.73 -14.16 24.85
N GLN A 75 12.42 -15.24 25.21
CA GLN A 75 11.96 -16.59 24.91
C GLN A 75 10.94 -17.05 25.95
N HIS A 76 11.23 -16.84 27.23
CA HIS A 76 10.41 -17.29 28.37
C HIS A 76 9.19 -16.39 28.61
N GLY A 77 9.28 -15.10 28.31
CA GLY A 77 8.21 -14.13 28.52
C GLY A 77 8.26 -12.98 27.52
N SER A 78 7.71 -11.83 27.92
CA SER A 78 7.73 -10.60 27.15
C SER A 78 8.58 -9.54 27.86
N VAL A 79 9.23 -8.69 27.06
CA VAL A 79 9.87 -7.46 27.53
C VAL A 79 9.16 -6.32 26.82
N PRO A 80 8.74 -5.25 27.53
CA PRO A 80 8.11 -4.09 26.90
C PRO A 80 9.00 -3.53 25.79
N ALA A 81 8.41 -3.19 24.63
CA ALA A 81 9.18 -2.71 23.48
C ALA A 81 9.95 -1.40 23.77
N ARG A 82 9.44 -0.59 24.71
CA ARG A 82 10.04 0.70 25.12
C ARG A 82 11.13 0.57 26.19
N PHE A 83 11.41 -0.63 26.69
CA PHE A 83 12.39 -0.84 27.76
C PHE A 83 13.82 -0.69 27.23
N GLN A 84 14.61 0.22 27.82
CA GLN A 84 15.98 0.55 27.39
C GLN A 84 17.07 -0.14 28.22
N GLY A 85 16.75 -1.22 28.96
CA GLY A 85 17.75 -1.99 29.70
C GLY A 85 18.19 -1.38 31.04
N GLY A 86 17.46 -0.40 31.56
CA GLY A 86 17.78 0.31 32.81
C GLY A 86 18.20 1.77 32.62
N GLN A 87 18.48 2.17 31.37
CA GLN A 87 18.67 3.58 31.02
C GLN A 87 17.33 4.35 31.11
N THR A 88 17.39 5.60 31.56
CA THR A 88 16.24 6.51 31.57
C THR A 88 15.64 6.64 30.17
N THR A 89 14.32 6.44 30.04
CA THR A 89 13.62 6.43 28.75
C THR A 89 13.63 7.80 28.08
N GLN A 90 13.61 7.81 26.75
CA GLN A 90 13.62 9.05 25.95
C GLN A 90 12.47 10.00 26.28
N ASP A 91 11.30 9.50 26.67
CA ASP A 91 10.14 10.32 27.06
C ASP A 91 10.32 11.03 28.42
N VAL A 92 11.31 10.59 29.21
CA VAL A 92 11.69 11.21 30.49
C VAL A 92 12.88 12.13 30.27
N VAL A 93 13.84 11.72 29.44
CA VAL A 93 14.96 12.56 29.02
C VAL A 93 14.47 13.82 28.30
N HIS A 94 13.51 13.66 27.38
CA HIS A 94 12.84 14.75 26.73
C HIS A 94 11.51 15.00 27.44
N HIS A 95 11.37 16.15 28.08
CA HIS A 95 10.09 16.56 28.64
C HIS A 95 9.04 16.75 27.52
N GLN A 96 7.76 16.53 27.85
CA GLN A 96 6.65 16.81 26.93
C GLN A 96 6.59 18.32 26.68
N LYS A 97 6.60 18.74 25.41
CA LYS A 97 6.57 20.16 25.04
C LYS A 97 5.22 20.54 24.45
N GLY A 98 4.70 21.69 24.86
CA GLY A 98 3.42 22.21 24.39
C GLY A 98 2.23 21.53 25.06
N GLY A 99 1.04 21.85 24.55
CA GLY A 99 -0.22 21.22 24.92
C GLY A 99 -1.20 21.34 23.77
N ASP A 100 -2.23 20.49 23.78
CA ASP A 100 -3.25 20.48 22.74
C ASP A 100 -4.28 21.59 23.00
N ASN A 101 -4.58 22.40 21.97
CA ASN A 101 -5.60 23.44 22.06
C ASN A 101 -6.98 22.86 21.76
N PHE A 102 -7.79 22.59 22.78
CA PHE A 102 -9.15 22.05 22.64
C PHE A 102 -10.13 22.99 21.93
N PHE A 103 -9.83 24.28 21.88
CA PHE A 103 -10.66 25.29 21.22
C PHE A 103 -10.14 25.65 19.82
N SER A 104 -9.20 24.89 19.28
CA SER A 104 -8.68 25.14 17.94
C SER A 104 -9.77 24.86 16.90
N VAL A 105 -9.99 25.82 16.01
CA VAL A 105 -10.97 25.70 14.92
C VAL A 105 -10.34 24.94 13.75
N GLU A 106 -10.82 23.74 13.48
CA GLU A 106 -10.32 22.85 12.43
C GLU A 106 -11.11 23.04 11.13
N MET A 107 -10.62 23.91 10.25
CA MET A 107 -11.27 24.19 8.97
C MET A 107 -10.74 23.29 7.84
N SER A 108 -11.61 22.97 6.89
CA SER A 108 -11.27 22.24 5.66
C SER A 108 -10.63 23.21 4.66
N PRO A 109 -9.35 23.04 4.28
CA PRO A 109 -8.71 23.93 3.33
C PRO A 109 -9.19 23.63 1.90
N ILE A 110 -9.65 24.65 1.19
CA ILE A 110 -9.93 24.61 -0.25
C ILE A 110 -9.06 25.62 -0.97
N ASN A 111 -8.48 25.23 -2.11
CA ASN A 111 -7.59 26.08 -2.89
C ASN A 111 -8.29 26.60 -4.16
N LEU A 112 -7.88 27.77 -4.65
CA LEU A 112 -8.42 28.39 -5.86
C LEU A 112 -8.21 27.53 -7.12
N ASN A 113 -7.03 26.92 -7.28
CA ASN A 113 -6.76 26.04 -8.43
C ASN A 113 -7.79 24.90 -8.54
N ARG A 114 -8.09 24.25 -7.41
CA ARG A 114 -9.05 23.15 -7.37
C ARG A 114 -10.47 23.60 -7.73
N ILE A 115 -10.86 24.81 -7.33
CA ILE A 115 -12.17 25.36 -7.69
C ILE A 115 -12.22 25.60 -9.20
N GLN A 116 -11.17 26.18 -9.78
CA GLN A 116 -11.08 26.37 -11.22
C GLN A 116 -11.15 25.03 -11.98
N ASP A 117 -10.38 24.02 -11.56
CA ASP A 117 -10.40 22.69 -12.18
C ASP A 117 -11.82 22.07 -12.19
N TRP A 118 -12.61 22.32 -11.14
CA TRP A 118 -13.99 21.82 -11.02
C TRP A 118 -14.97 22.58 -11.90
N ILE A 119 -14.74 23.88 -12.09
CA ILE A 119 -15.50 24.71 -13.03
C ILE A 119 -15.18 24.27 -14.47
N ASP A 120 -13.91 24.05 -14.80
CA ASP A 120 -13.47 23.61 -16.12
C ASP A 120 -14.02 22.21 -16.47
N GLN A 121 -14.18 21.33 -15.49
CA GLN A 121 -14.86 20.04 -15.62
C GLN A 121 -16.38 20.14 -15.75
N GLY A 122 -16.97 21.35 -15.60
CA GLY A 122 -18.42 21.57 -15.61
C GLY A 122 -19.16 20.96 -14.41
N ARG A 123 -18.45 20.67 -13.31
CA ARG A 123 -19.02 20.08 -12.10
C ARG A 123 -19.51 21.12 -11.10
N LEU A 124 -19.05 22.35 -11.26
CA LEU A 124 -19.39 23.48 -10.42
C LEU A 124 -19.83 24.63 -11.32
N ASP A 125 -21.01 25.18 -11.04
CA ASP A 125 -21.60 26.25 -11.82
C ASP A 125 -21.14 27.62 -11.25
N PRO A 126 -20.31 28.39 -11.98
CA PRO A 126 -19.81 29.68 -11.50
C PRO A 126 -20.88 30.78 -11.49
N THR A 127 -22.04 30.56 -12.13
CA THR A 127 -23.11 31.55 -12.17
C THR A 127 -23.89 31.63 -10.85
N LYS A 128 -23.82 30.56 -10.04
CA LYS A 128 -24.47 30.44 -8.73
C LYS A 128 -23.46 30.67 -7.60
N PRO A 129 -23.91 31.16 -6.43
CA PRO A 129 -23.02 31.34 -5.28
C PRO A 129 -22.48 30.00 -4.80
N ILE A 130 -21.15 29.90 -4.65
CA ILE A 130 -20.48 28.66 -4.26
C ILE A 130 -20.50 28.52 -2.73
N THR A 131 -21.53 27.86 -2.22
CA THR A 131 -21.67 27.58 -0.78
C THR A 131 -20.99 26.27 -0.37
N VAL A 132 -20.83 26.04 0.94
CA VAL A 132 -20.29 24.78 1.47
C VAL A 132 -21.09 23.56 1.00
N LYS A 133 -22.40 23.72 0.80
CA LYS A 133 -23.28 22.68 0.26
C LYS A 133 -22.90 22.28 -1.16
N GLU A 134 -22.72 23.26 -2.05
CA GLU A 134 -22.32 23.03 -3.45
C GLU A 134 -20.94 22.37 -3.54
N LEU A 135 -20.00 22.78 -2.66
CA LEU A 135 -18.66 22.17 -2.59
C LEU A 135 -18.70 20.71 -2.14
N ALA A 136 -19.63 20.35 -1.25
CA ALA A 136 -19.84 18.98 -0.80
C ALA A 136 -20.55 18.13 -1.86
N GLU A 137 -21.60 18.65 -2.48
CA GLU A 137 -22.39 17.96 -3.52
C GLU A 137 -21.57 17.72 -4.79
N SER A 138 -20.81 18.72 -5.25
CA SER A 138 -19.88 18.59 -6.37
C SER A 138 -18.68 17.69 -6.06
N ARG A 139 -18.53 17.23 -4.81
CA ARG A 139 -17.36 16.50 -4.30
C ARG A 139 -16.04 17.25 -4.53
N CYS A 140 -16.08 18.57 -4.58
CA CYS A 140 -14.89 19.40 -4.57
C CYS A 140 -14.17 19.25 -3.23
N LEU A 141 -14.91 19.25 -2.12
CA LEU A 141 -14.40 18.87 -0.81
C LEU A 141 -14.96 17.52 -0.37
N HIS A 142 -14.11 16.70 0.25
CA HIS A 142 -14.51 15.45 0.89
C HIS A 142 -14.33 15.57 2.39
N GLY A 143 -15.35 15.17 3.15
CA GLY A 143 -15.31 15.19 4.61
C GLY A 143 -15.11 16.60 5.17
N VAL A 144 -16.11 17.46 5.01
CA VAL A 144 -16.08 18.81 5.59
C VAL A 144 -15.92 18.67 7.10
N LYS A 145 -14.81 19.21 7.62
CA LYS A 145 -14.53 19.29 9.05
C LYS A 145 -15.62 20.08 9.77
N ASN A 146 -15.80 19.77 11.06
CA ASN A 146 -16.90 20.27 11.87
C ASN A 146 -17.03 21.80 11.86
N ASP A 147 -15.90 22.52 11.80
CA ASP A 147 -15.89 23.97 11.94
C ASP A 147 -16.01 24.75 10.63
N GLY A 148 -16.01 24.06 9.48
CA GLY A 148 -16.28 24.65 8.17
C GLY A 148 -15.13 24.59 7.18
N VAL A 149 -15.09 25.59 6.28
CA VAL A 149 -14.22 25.60 5.09
C VAL A 149 -13.42 26.90 5.05
N LYS A 150 -12.11 26.77 4.77
CA LYS A 150 -11.19 27.90 4.62
C LYS A 150 -10.67 27.97 3.19
N LEU A 151 -10.95 29.08 2.52
CA LEU A 151 -10.41 29.36 1.18
C LEU A 151 -8.94 29.79 1.28
N LEU A 152 -8.09 29.17 0.46
CA LEU A 152 -6.66 29.40 0.36
C LEU A 152 -6.27 29.78 -1.06
N ALA A 153 -5.31 30.69 -1.19
CA ALA A 153 -4.93 31.29 -2.47
C ALA A 153 -3.84 30.52 -3.24
N ARG A 154 -3.76 29.19 -3.11
CA ARG A 154 -2.82 28.38 -3.91
C ARG A 154 -3.32 28.33 -5.37
N GLY A 155 -2.42 28.64 -6.30
CA GLY A 155 -2.74 28.67 -7.74
C GLY A 155 -3.63 29.85 -8.13
N LYS A 156 -3.49 31.01 -7.46
CA LYS A 156 -4.26 32.24 -7.75
C LYS A 156 -4.18 32.70 -9.21
N GLU A 157 -3.13 32.32 -9.94
CA GLU A 157 -2.91 32.69 -11.34
C GLU A 157 -3.78 31.88 -12.31
N GLU A 158 -4.25 30.71 -11.89
CA GLU A 158 -5.07 29.81 -12.70
C GLU A 158 -6.55 30.19 -12.66
N LEU A 159 -6.97 30.99 -11.67
CA LEU A 159 -8.34 31.47 -11.55
C LEU A 159 -8.64 32.46 -12.67
N LYS A 160 -9.39 32.01 -13.67
CA LYS A 160 -9.81 32.79 -14.85
C LYS A 160 -11.28 33.15 -14.78
N THR A 161 -12.08 32.28 -14.20
CA THR A 161 -13.53 32.44 -14.16
C THR A 161 -13.92 33.33 -12.98
N PRO A 162 -14.76 34.36 -13.20
CA PRO A 162 -15.32 35.13 -12.10
C PRO A 162 -16.28 34.24 -11.28
N ILE A 163 -16.16 34.31 -9.96
CA ILE A 163 -16.96 33.54 -8.99
C ILE A 163 -17.56 34.53 -8.00
N ASN A 164 -18.78 34.24 -7.53
CA ASN A 164 -19.52 35.02 -6.54
C ASN A 164 -19.43 34.39 -5.15
#